data_AF-A0A897NK51-F1
#
_entry.id   AF-A0A897NK51-F1
#
_cell.length_a   1.000
_cell.length_b   1.000
_cell.length_c   1.000
_cell.angle_alpha   90.00
_cell.angle_beta   90.00
_cell.angle_gamma   90.00
#
_symmetry.space_group_name_H-M   'P 1'
#
loop_
_entity.id
_entity.type
_entity.pdbx_description
1 polymer ?
#
loop_
_entity_poly.entity_id
_entity_poly.type
_entity_poly.pdbx_seq_one_letter_code
_entity_poly.pdbx_strand_id
1 'polypeptide(L)'
;MAETADYYLAPDGDDTNPGTESEPFGTLQTLLSTLAAGDLGYVRGGTYYPTGFADGSGQQGTDTAHIRLEGYPGEDVVFDFGNDTYGGLRLWDCAYWELRNFTVRNAPSYGIYLFGDTQNTLVENVTVDGSGGDPNTSGGGITAYKAPDTTIRNCVSKNNYDAPSGGSHADGIAVDSSPGCVIEDSVSHGNSDDGFDLWEAEDQTIRDCLAYDNGFDPDGNEAGDGNGFKLGGGSTSGGHRIERCVSYRNAARGFHYNEADIPVEVFNCTAWDNSTNFWFAEVEHVLRNNLSHEGTVSTGSVVNDQYNSWNLGISEPSFESTDPTSTDFLRLSPDSPAIDAGTDVGLSFEGDAPDLGAYETGSTTQTTTAEPTLNVATAASDGTVGFQAATIRYYDGAQWVAEPVSYYDGTEFVTVAGGTTSDSTDDGSTDPTDPNLIDSFESGDLSAYNGDLSSFAVTSEQAADGTNSLGSTGGQSNWRSIRSTSGLDTYVPHGSTFRVNVYLTSTGDSAIVRFGVAGSNNWIGAGYNANENAIQISEAVGGSWSQLGTGSLSPTTGEWMQFEIAWGVSADDAVEITVYDAAGTQIGSGTATASDHRADDGIGLEYTLQYGGTGPVYFDHFRLV
;
A
#
# COMPACT_ATOMS: atom_id res chain seq x y z
N MET A 1 -1.99 -9.43 -17.35
CA MET A 1 -1.09 -9.74 -18.48
C MET A 1 0.05 -8.73 -18.43
N ALA A 2 1.28 -9.07 -18.85
CA ALA A 2 2.38 -8.11 -18.88
C ALA A 2 2.08 -6.93 -19.82
N GLU A 3 2.51 -5.72 -19.47
CA GLU A 3 2.46 -4.55 -20.35
C GLU A 3 3.35 -4.77 -21.58
N THR A 4 3.20 -3.97 -22.62
CA THR A 4 4.22 -3.93 -23.69
C THR A 4 5.33 -2.97 -23.27
N ALA A 5 6.54 -3.49 -23.04
CA ALA A 5 7.71 -2.67 -22.76
C ALA A 5 8.33 -2.04 -24.02
N ASP A 6 9.02 -0.92 -23.84
CA ASP A 6 9.81 -0.24 -24.88
C ASP A 6 11.10 -1.00 -25.18
N TYR A 7 11.72 -1.54 -24.13
CA TYR A 7 12.97 -2.28 -24.25
C TYR A 7 12.97 -3.58 -23.42
N TYR A 8 13.72 -4.56 -23.90
CA TYR A 8 13.85 -5.87 -23.29
C TYR A 8 15.33 -6.23 -23.11
N LEU A 9 15.65 -6.82 -21.97
CA LEU A 9 16.92 -7.46 -21.65
C LEU A 9 16.69 -8.97 -21.48
N ALA A 10 17.54 -9.81 -22.08
CA ALA A 10 17.48 -11.26 -21.91
C ALA A 10 18.89 -11.87 -21.77
N PRO A 11 19.04 -13.05 -21.13
CA PRO A 11 20.36 -13.68 -20.94
C PRO A 11 21.04 -14.09 -22.25
N ASP A 12 20.26 -14.33 -23.31
CA ASP A 12 20.71 -14.66 -24.66
C ASP A 12 20.63 -13.48 -25.64
N GLY A 13 20.38 -12.26 -25.13
CA GLY A 13 20.39 -11.04 -25.91
C GLY A 13 21.79 -10.60 -26.35
N ASP A 14 21.82 -9.57 -27.19
CA ASP A 14 23.05 -8.98 -27.73
C ASP A 14 22.91 -7.45 -27.73
N ASP A 15 23.91 -6.72 -27.25
CA ASP A 15 23.86 -5.25 -27.18
C ASP A 15 23.89 -4.56 -28.55
N THR A 16 24.08 -5.32 -29.63
CA THR A 16 23.90 -4.85 -31.01
C THR A 16 22.45 -4.95 -31.50
N ASN A 17 21.58 -5.61 -30.74
CA ASN A 17 20.15 -5.69 -31.03
C ASN A 17 19.44 -4.35 -30.73
N PRO A 18 18.25 -4.12 -31.31
CA PRO A 18 17.47 -2.91 -31.05
C PRO A 18 16.78 -2.87 -29.67
N GLY A 19 16.85 -3.94 -28.86
CA GLY A 19 16.20 -4.00 -27.55
C GLY A 19 14.72 -4.39 -27.61
N THR A 20 14.22 -4.93 -28.71
CA THR A 20 12.83 -5.41 -28.83
C THR A 20 12.64 -6.77 -28.16
N GLU A 21 11.40 -7.20 -27.90
CA GLU A 21 11.12 -8.52 -27.27
C GLU A 21 11.78 -9.69 -28.01
N SER A 22 11.77 -9.67 -29.36
CA SER A 22 12.39 -10.73 -30.19
C SER A 22 13.89 -10.57 -30.41
N GLU A 23 14.43 -9.39 -30.17
CA GLU A 23 15.85 -9.04 -30.32
C GLU A 23 16.25 -8.16 -29.12
N PRO A 24 16.39 -8.73 -27.91
CA PRO A 24 16.64 -7.98 -26.67
C PRO A 24 18.11 -7.61 -26.51
N PHE A 25 18.39 -6.62 -25.65
CA PHE A 25 19.75 -6.31 -25.20
C PHE A 25 20.36 -7.47 -24.40
N GLY A 26 21.69 -7.52 -24.34
CA GLY A 26 22.44 -8.56 -23.64
C GLY A 26 23.00 -8.14 -22.27
N THR A 27 23.05 -6.83 -21.99
CA THR A 27 23.55 -6.32 -20.70
C THR A 27 22.62 -5.31 -20.04
N LEU A 28 22.59 -5.36 -18.69
CA LEU A 28 21.84 -4.41 -17.87
C LEU A 28 22.29 -2.97 -18.11
N GLN A 29 23.60 -2.73 -18.28
CA GLN A 29 24.09 -1.38 -18.49
C GLN A 29 23.59 -0.78 -19.82
N THR A 30 23.50 -1.58 -20.89
CA THR A 30 22.94 -1.11 -22.17
C THR A 30 21.47 -0.76 -22.04
N LEU A 31 20.67 -1.57 -21.33
CA LEU A 31 19.27 -1.26 -21.03
C LEU A 31 19.16 0.05 -20.23
N LEU A 32 19.84 0.15 -19.08
CA LEU A 32 19.80 1.34 -18.23
C LEU A 32 20.21 2.61 -18.98
N SER A 33 21.25 2.56 -19.81
CA SER A 33 21.69 3.72 -20.60
C SER A 33 20.75 4.09 -21.76
N THR A 34 19.78 3.25 -22.08
CA THR A 34 18.82 3.48 -23.17
C THR A 34 17.51 4.09 -22.69
N LEU A 35 17.06 3.72 -21.49
CA LEU A 35 15.80 4.19 -20.91
C LEU A 35 15.74 5.73 -20.79
N ALA A 36 14.55 6.26 -21.02
CA ALA A 36 14.19 7.66 -20.86
C ALA A 36 12.82 7.80 -20.17
N ALA A 37 12.41 9.05 -19.89
CA ALA A 37 11.13 9.35 -19.26
C ALA A 37 9.94 8.69 -19.99
N GLY A 38 9.18 7.87 -19.26
CA GLY A 38 8.04 7.12 -19.77
C GLY A 38 8.36 5.71 -20.26
N ASP A 39 9.63 5.38 -20.44
CA ASP A 39 10.02 4.07 -20.95
C ASP A 39 9.88 2.98 -19.87
N LEU A 40 9.42 1.81 -20.32
CA LEU A 40 9.49 0.56 -19.58
C LEU A 40 10.57 -0.36 -20.15
N GLY A 41 11.52 -0.76 -19.30
CA GLY A 41 12.52 -1.78 -19.57
C GLY A 41 12.20 -3.08 -18.85
N TYR A 42 11.77 -4.11 -19.60
CA TYR A 42 11.56 -5.44 -19.03
C TYR A 42 12.82 -6.29 -19.07
N VAL A 43 13.05 -7.03 -17.98
CA VAL A 43 14.15 -7.97 -17.84
C VAL A 43 13.60 -9.39 -17.80
N ARG A 44 13.98 -10.21 -18.78
CA ARG A 44 13.60 -11.62 -18.83
C ARG A 44 14.29 -12.42 -17.75
N GLY A 45 13.65 -13.50 -17.32
CA GLY A 45 14.14 -14.40 -16.29
C GLY A 45 15.51 -14.97 -16.61
N GLY A 46 16.34 -15.02 -15.58
CA GLY A 46 17.71 -15.48 -15.65
C GLY A 46 18.63 -14.77 -14.68
N THR A 47 19.87 -15.24 -14.62
CA THR A 47 20.94 -14.61 -13.86
C THR A 47 21.84 -13.83 -14.80
N TYR A 48 22.00 -12.55 -14.48
CA TYR A 48 22.89 -11.62 -15.16
C TYR A 48 24.09 -11.35 -14.26
N TYR A 49 25.24 -11.07 -14.88
CA TYR A 49 26.48 -10.80 -14.17
C TYR A 49 27.03 -9.42 -14.54
N PRO A 50 26.44 -8.32 -14.01
CA PRO A 50 26.96 -6.99 -14.25
C PRO A 50 28.39 -6.85 -13.71
N THR A 51 29.15 -5.91 -14.30
CA THR A 51 30.51 -5.58 -13.86
C THR A 51 30.60 -4.08 -13.58
N GLY A 52 31.18 -3.69 -12.45
CA GLY A 52 31.10 -2.32 -11.97
C GLY A 52 29.68 -1.95 -11.56
N PHE A 53 29.39 -0.65 -11.46
CA PHE A 53 28.03 -0.19 -11.19
C PHE A 53 27.12 -0.40 -12.40
N ALA A 54 25.96 -1.01 -12.17
CA ALA A 54 24.82 -0.89 -13.07
C ALA A 54 24.17 0.47 -12.83
N ASP A 55 24.38 1.38 -13.79
CA ASP A 55 24.27 2.81 -13.54
C ASP A 55 23.20 3.48 -14.42
N GLY A 56 22.16 4.00 -13.79
CA GLY A 56 21.10 4.81 -14.40
C GLY A 56 21.21 6.32 -14.11
N SER A 57 22.36 6.77 -13.60
CA SER A 57 22.54 8.14 -13.09
C SER A 57 22.27 9.25 -14.11
N GLY A 58 21.73 10.37 -13.61
CA GLY A 58 21.43 11.59 -14.39
C GLY A 58 20.14 11.52 -15.20
N GLN A 59 19.40 10.41 -15.13
CA GLN A 59 18.17 10.22 -15.88
C GLN A 59 16.96 10.77 -15.09
N GLN A 60 16.11 11.49 -15.81
CA GLN A 60 15.05 12.32 -15.22
C GLN A 60 13.71 11.94 -15.86
N GLY A 61 12.87 11.25 -15.09
CA GLY A 61 11.45 11.08 -15.41
C GLY A 61 10.61 12.29 -14.98
N THR A 62 9.29 12.15 -15.06
CA THR A 62 8.31 13.11 -14.52
C THR A 62 7.16 12.38 -13.86
N ASP A 63 6.37 13.05 -13.02
CA ASP A 63 5.15 12.52 -12.37
C ASP A 63 4.18 11.72 -13.25
N THR A 64 4.18 12.01 -14.56
CA THR A 64 3.32 11.39 -15.57
C THR A 64 4.07 10.48 -16.56
N ALA A 65 5.39 10.33 -16.39
CA ALA A 65 6.27 9.56 -17.25
C ALA A 65 7.50 9.05 -16.47
N HIS A 66 7.28 8.05 -15.62
CA HIS A 66 8.33 7.38 -14.85
C HIS A 66 9.28 6.60 -15.76
N ILE A 67 10.53 6.44 -15.33
CA ILE A 67 11.49 5.51 -15.94
C ILE A 67 11.40 4.19 -15.18
N ARG A 68 11.07 3.10 -15.85
CA ARG A 68 10.77 1.81 -15.19
C ARG A 68 11.75 0.72 -15.59
N LEU A 69 12.38 0.08 -14.60
CA LEU A 69 13.13 -1.17 -14.76
C LEU A 69 12.39 -2.27 -13.99
N GLU A 70 11.83 -3.23 -14.72
CA GLU A 70 11.00 -4.27 -14.11
C GLU A 70 11.45 -5.67 -14.54
N GLY A 71 11.46 -6.62 -13.60
CA GLY A 71 11.49 -8.04 -13.95
C GLY A 71 10.21 -8.45 -14.67
N TYR A 72 10.34 -9.27 -15.70
CA TYR A 72 9.20 -9.72 -16.49
C TYR A 72 8.23 -10.52 -15.61
N PRO A 73 6.90 -10.24 -15.65
CA PRO A 73 5.95 -10.88 -14.75
C PRO A 73 6.01 -12.41 -14.79
N GLY A 74 6.20 -13.03 -13.62
CA GLY A 74 6.27 -14.49 -13.45
C GLY A 74 7.62 -15.12 -13.81
N GLU A 75 8.64 -14.32 -14.09
CA GLU A 75 10.00 -14.78 -14.36
C GLU A 75 10.98 -14.34 -13.25
N ASP A 76 11.94 -15.20 -12.90
CA ASP A 76 12.93 -14.91 -11.86
C ASP A 76 14.12 -14.14 -12.42
N VAL A 77 14.27 -12.87 -12.04
CA VAL A 77 15.39 -12.02 -12.47
C VAL A 77 16.40 -11.84 -11.33
N VAL A 78 17.66 -12.16 -11.61
CA VAL A 78 18.76 -12.00 -10.65
C VAL A 78 19.92 -11.23 -11.27
N PHE A 79 20.30 -10.12 -10.66
CA PHE A 79 21.56 -9.41 -10.90
C PHE A 79 22.59 -9.87 -9.87
N ASP A 80 23.51 -10.73 -10.30
CA ASP A 80 24.54 -11.32 -9.44
C ASP A 80 25.89 -10.64 -9.67
N PHE A 81 26.30 -9.82 -8.70
CA PHE A 81 27.57 -9.10 -8.72
C PHE A 81 28.72 -9.90 -8.12
N GLY A 82 28.54 -11.20 -7.81
CA GLY A 82 29.56 -12.03 -7.17
C GLY A 82 30.84 -12.25 -7.98
N ASN A 83 30.86 -11.86 -9.27
CA ASN A 83 32.06 -11.84 -10.12
C ASN A 83 32.75 -10.47 -10.18
N ASP A 84 32.20 -9.45 -9.51
CA ASP A 84 32.72 -8.10 -9.46
C ASP A 84 33.39 -7.79 -8.11
N THR A 85 34.09 -6.66 -8.01
CA THR A 85 34.79 -6.23 -6.79
C THR A 85 34.46 -4.82 -6.32
N TYR A 86 33.53 -4.12 -6.98
CA TYR A 86 33.26 -2.70 -6.70
C TYR A 86 31.78 -2.30 -6.86
N GLY A 87 31.00 -3.03 -7.64
CA GLY A 87 29.69 -2.60 -8.13
C GLY A 87 28.48 -2.87 -7.23
N GLY A 88 27.34 -2.63 -7.86
CA GLY A 88 25.98 -2.63 -7.32
C GLY A 88 25.05 -1.94 -8.32
N LEU A 89 23.77 -1.81 -8.03
CA LEU A 89 22.87 -0.95 -8.81
C LEU A 89 22.85 0.45 -8.19
N ARG A 90 22.94 1.51 -9.01
CA ARG A 90 22.88 2.88 -8.49
C ARG A 90 22.11 3.86 -9.37
N LEU A 91 21.49 4.83 -8.71
CA LEU A 91 20.88 6.02 -9.30
C LEU A 91 21.44 7.25 -8.58
N TRP A 92 22.18 8.10 -9.30
CA TRP A 92 22.69 9.37 -8.82
C TRP A 92 22.06 10.52 -9.59
N ASP A 93 21.59 11.57 -8.90
CA ASP A 93 21.00 12.76 -9.52
C ASP A 93 19.88 12.38 -10.51
N CYS A 94 18.90 11.61 -10.03
CA CYS A 94 17.79 11.04 -10.80
C CYS A 94 16.42 11.53 -10.30
N ALA A 95 15.37 11.36 -11.09
CA ALA A 95 14.01 11.58 -10.59
C ALA A 95 12.99 10.64 -11.25
N TYR A 96 11.93 10.28 -10.52
CA TYR A 96 10.78 9.54 -11.05
C TYR A 96 11.16 8.19 -11.67
N TRP A 97 11.89 7.40 -10.88
CA TRP A 97 12.29 6.03 -11.24
C TRP A 97 11.45 4.99 -10.51
N GLU A 98 11.22 3.86 -11.18
CA GLU A 98 10.65 2.65 -10.57
C GLU A 98 11.57 1.45 -10.81
N LEU A 99 11.94 0.77 -9.73
CA LEU A 99 12.74 -0.45 -9.72
C LEU A 99 11.89 -1.58 -9.16
N ARG A 100 11.52 -2.57 -9.99
CA ARG A 100 10.57 -3.62 -9.56
C ARG A 100 10.96 -5.06 -9.92
N ASN A 101 10.54 -6.00 -9.09
CA ASN A 101 10.44 -7.44 -9.42
C ASN A 101 11.78 -8.12 -9.78
N PHE A 102 12.85 -7.85 -9.03
CA PHE A 102 14.15 -8.50 -9.26
C PHE A 102 14.94 -8.69 -7.97
N THR A 103 15.97 -9.54 -8.04
CA THR A 103 16.95 -9.71 -6.97
C THR A 103 18.29 -9.09 -7.35
N VAL A 104 18.90 -8.34 -6.44
CA VAL A 104 20.33 -7.99 -6.48
C VAL A 104 21.04 -8.83 -5.43
N ARG A 105 22.13 -9.50 -5.80
CA ARG A 105 22.92 -10.26 -4.82
C ARG A 105 24.42 -10.10 -4.99
N ASN A 106 25.12 -10.31 -3.89
CA ASN A 106 26.59 -10.30 -3.82
C ASN A 106 27.21 -8.99 -4.33
N ALA A 107 26.53 -7.84 -4.16
CA ALA A 107 27.08 -6.55 -4.55
C ALA A 107 28.28 -6.18 -3.66
N PRO A 108 29.48 -5.93 -4.21
CA PRO A 108 30.61 -5.52 -3.38
C PRO A 108 30.36 -4.18 -2.65
N SER A 109 29.62 -3.25 -3.28
CA SER A 109 29.21 -2.01 -2.63
C SER A 109 27.81 -2.16 -2.01
N TYR A 110 26.95 -1.16 -2.16
CA TYR A 110 25.53 -1.27 -1.87
C TYR A 110 24.82 -2.16 -2.91
N GLY A 111 23.79 -2.91 -2.49
CA GLY A 111 22.94 -3.63 -3.43
C GLY A 111 22.20 -2.65 -4.36
N ILE A 112 21.48 -1.71 -3.77
CA ILE A 112 20.84 -0.59 -4.46
C ILE A 112 21.21 0.71 -3.76
N TYR A 113 21.75 1.67 -4.51
CA TYR A 113 22.12 2.98 -3.98
C TYR A 113 21.43 4.13 -4.72
N LEU A 114 20.49 4.78 -4.03
CA LEU A 114 19.80 5.99 -4.48
C LEU A 114 20.47 7.18 -3.81
N PHE A 115 21.07 8.09 -4.57
CA PHE A 115 21.84 9.16 -3.94
C PHE A 115 21.98 10.45 -4.73
N GLY A 116 22.42 11.50 -4.03
CA GLY A 116 22.87 12.75 -4.63
C GLY A 116 21.79 13.48 -5.41
N ASP A 117 20.70 13.83 -4.72
CA ASP A 117 19.52 14.52 -5.27
C ASP A 117 18.61 13.60 -6.10
N THR A 118 18.59 12.30 -5.77
CA THR A 118 17.69 11.34 -6.41
C THR A 118 16.30 11.39 -5.77
N GLN A 119 15.23 11.72 -6.47
CA GLN A 119 13.93 11.99 -5.81
C GLN A 119 12.73 11.29 -6.46
N ASN A 120 11.63 11.17 -5.72
CA ASN A 120 10.37 10.55 -6.21
C ASN A 120 10.62 9.15 -6.80
N THR A 121 11.33 8.29 -6.07
CA THR A 121 11.72 6.95 -6.55
C THR A 121 10.92 5.87 -5.85
N LEU A 122 10.54 4.84 -6.59
CA LEU A 122 9.92 3.63 -6.06
C LEU A 122 10.86 2.43 -6.19
N VAL A 123 11.09 1.72 -5.09
CA VAL A 123 11.69 0.39 -5.08
C VAL A 123 10.65 -0.58 -4.54
N GLU A 124 10.26 -1.57 -5.36
CA GLU A 124 9.15 -2.46 -5.05
C GLU A 124 9.43 -3.92 -5.39
N ASN A 125 9.10 -4.85 -4.49
CA ASN A 125 9.26 -6.28 -4.75
C ASN A 125 10.69 -6.63 -5.18
N VAL A 126 11.66 -6.06 -4.46
CA VAL A 126 13.08 -6.26 -4.69
C VAL A 126 13.70 -6.99 -3.51
N THR A 127 14.56 -7.95 -3.80
CA THR A 127 15.42 -8.59 -2.80
C THR A 127 16.86 -8.13 -2.97
N VAL A 128 17.50 -7.69 -1.89
CA VAL A 128 18.96 -7.52 -1.79
C VAL A 128 19.54 -8.58 -0.85
N ASP A 129 20.53 -9.34 -1.32
CA ASP A 129 21.13 -10.45 -0.56
C ASP A 129 22.67 -10.43 -0.64
N GLY A 130 23.34 -10.21 0.49
CA GLY A 130 24.79 -10.40 0.60
C GLY A 130 25.66 -9.26 0.05
N SER A 131 25.28 -8.00 0.27
CA SER A 131 26.07 -6.84 -0.18
C SER A 131 27.16 -6.41 0.83
N GLY A 132 28.18 -5.67 0.38
CA GLY A 132 29.21 -5.04 1.23
C GLY A 132 30.63 -5.60 1.16
N GLY A 133 30.98 -6.37 0.13
CA GLY A 133 32.31 -6.97 -0.02
C GLY A 133 33.51 -6.04 -0.34
N ASP A 134 33.32 -4.75 -0.64
CA ASP A 134 34.40 -3.84 -1.10
C ASP A 134 35.17 -3.18 0.07
N PRO A 135 36.51 -3.34 0.16
CA PRO A 135 37.34 -2.67 1.16
C PRO A 135 37.43 -1.15 1.08
N ASN A 136 36.90 -0.52 0.04
CA ASN A 136 37.02 0.92 -0.20
C ASN A 136 35.68 1.67 -0.17
N THR A 137 34.56 0.98 0.03
CA THR A 137 33.25 1.61 0.16
C THR A 137 32.58 1.13 1.44
N SER A 138 31.75 1.99 2.04
CA SER A 138 30.68 1.50 2.89
C SER A 138 29.75 0.65 2.02
N GLY A 139 29.24 -0.44 2.56
CA GLY A 139 28.36 -1.37 1.85
C GLY A 139 27.11 -1.61 2.67
N GLY A 140 26.02 -2.00 2.03
CA GLY A 140 24.70 -2.18 2.66
C GLY A 140 23.68 -2.67 1.65
N GLY A 141 22.44 -2.89 2.09
CA GLY A 141 21.39 -3.43 1.25
C GLY A 141 20.79 -2.41 0.27
N ILE A 142 19.63 -1.86 0.62
CA ILE A 142 18.96 -0.77 -0.09
C ILE A 142 19.24 0.52 0.68
N THR A 143 19.88 1.49 0.04
CA THR A 143 20.30 2.74 0.70
C THR A 143 19.82 3.96 -0.07
N ALA A 144 19.14 4.86 0.62
CA ALA A 144 18.73 6.18 0.14
C ALA A 144 19.52 7.28 0.87
N TYR A 145 20.37 8.02 0.15
CA TYR A 145 21.23 9.06 0.71
C TYR A 145 21.08 10.38 -0.05
N LYS A 146 20.46 11.39 0.57
CA LYS A 146 20.01 12.61 -0.14
C LYS A 146 19.10 12.24 -1.31
N ALA A 147 18.11 11.41 -0.99
CA ALA A 147 17.16 10.87 -1.93
C ALA A 147 15.70 11.00 -1.42
N PRO A 148 15.18 12.23 -1.29
CA PRO A 148 13.87 12.48 -0.67
C PRO A 148 12.71 11.87 -1.47
N ASP A 149 11.56 11.75 -0.81
CA ASP A 149 10.32 11.26 -1.41
C ASP A 149 10.49 9.87 -2.07
N THR A 150 11.30 9.02 -1.46
CA THR A 150 11.51 7.63 -1.91
C THR A 150 10.52 6.70 -1.22
N THR A 151 9.90 5.80 -1.96
CA THR A 151 9.10 4.69 -1.41
C THR A 151 9.84 3.38 -1.59
N ILE A 152 10.05 2.64 -0.50
CA ILE A 152 10.60 1.28 -0.49
C ILE A 152 9.51 0.36 0.04
N ARG A 153 8.92 -0.47 -0.82
CA ARG A 153 7.78 -1.31 -0.47
C ARG A 153 7.97 -2.77 -0.83
N ASN A 154 7.45 -3.68 -0.01
CA ASN A 154 7.52 -5.13 -0.26
C ASN A 154 8.96 -5.59 -0.62
N CYS A 155 9.96 -5.04 0.08
CA CYS A 155 11.36 -5.33 -0.19
C CYS A 155 11.95 -6.25 0.88
N VAL A 156 12.93 -7.06 0.50
CA VAL A 156 13.70 -7.88 1.43
C VAL A 156 15.16 -7.48 1.35
N SER A 157 15.77 -7.15 2.47
CA SER A 157 17.21 -6.91 2.54
C SER A 157 17.86 -7.78 3.59
N LYS A 158 18.84 -8.59 3.19
CA LYS A 158 19.40 -9.61 4.08
C LYS A 158 20.86 -9.94 3.84
N ASN A 159 21.46 -10.50 4.89
CA ASN A 159 22.82 -11.06 4.88
C ASN A 159 23.89 -10.07 4.42
N ASN A 160 23.62 -8.76 4.48
CA ASN A 160 24.60 -7.75 4.10
C ASN A 160 25.70 -7.69 5.16
N TYR A 161 26.95 -7.65 4.72
CA TYR A 161 28.12 -7.68 5.59
C TYR A 161 29.30 -6.94 4.96
N ASP A 162 29.75 -5.88 5.63
CA ASP A 162 30.95 -5.14 5.27
C ASP A 162 32.17 -5.57 6.11
N ALA A 163 32.77 -6.69 5.69
CA ALA A 163 34.00 -7.25 6.29
C ALA A 163 35.12 -6.23 6.62
N PRO A 164 35.36 -5.17 5.82
CA PRO A 164 36.41 -4.19 6.09
C PRO A 164 36.22 -3.41 7.41
N SER A 165 34.98 -3.19 7.83
CA SER A 165 34.66 -2.54 9.11
C SER A 165 34.46 -3.55 10.25
N GLY A 166 34.34 -4.84 9.91
CA GLY A 166 33.87 -5.87 10.83
C GLY A 166 32.36 -6.00 10.88
N GLY A 167 31.63 -5.40 9.92
CA GLY A 167 30.17 -5.48 9.82
C GLY A 167 29.43 -4.28 10.41
N SER A 168 30.10 -3.16 10.68
CA SER A 168 29.55 -2.00 11.39
C SER A 168 28.99 -0.90 10.48
N HIS A 169 28.68 -1.21 9.22
CA HIS A 169 27.94 -0.28 8.34
C HIS A 169 26.96 -0.98 7.39
N ALA A 170 26.92 -2.31 7.38
CA ALA A 170 26.07 -3.05 6.45
C ALA A 170 24.67 -3.25 7.00
N ASP A 171 23.88 -2.18 6.91
CA ASP A 171 22.45 -2.20 7.20
C ASP A 171 21.66 -2.86 6.09
N GLY A 172 20.46 -3.35 6.42
CA GLY A 172 19.54 -3.88 5.43
C GLY A 172 18.88 -2.78 4.60
N ILE A 173 18.12 -1.88 5.24
CA ILE A 173 17.47 -0.74 4.57
C ILE A 173 17.86 0.54 5.32
N ALA A 174 18.53 1.46 4.65
CA ALA A 174 19.03 2.68 5.27
C ALA A 174 18.53 3.93 4.53
N VAL A 175 18.12 4.94 5.29
CA VAL A 175 17.72 6.25 4.79
C VAL A 175 18.46 7.33 5.57
N ASP A 176 19.18 8.19 4.85
CA ASP A 176 19.99 9.28 5.41
C ASP A 176 19.74 10.57 4.61
N SER A 177 19.51 11.69 5.30
CA SER A 177 19.36 13.02 4.69
C SER A 177 18.30 13.08 3.59
N SER A 178 17.25 12.27 3.70
CA SER A 178 16.26 12.01 2.64
C SER A 178 14.84 12.19 3.18
N PRO A 179 14.36 13.41 3.42
CA PRO A 179 13.05 13.64 4.04
C PRO A 179 11.89 13.04 3.23
N GLY A 180 10.82 12.66 3.92
CA GLY A 180 9.57 12.24 3.30
C GLY A 180 9.58 10.84 2.69
N CYS A 181 10.54 9.97 3.04
CA CYS A 181 10.52 8.60 2.53
C CYS A 181 9.52 7.74 3.31
N VAL A 182 8.99 6.74 2.60
CA VAL A 182 8.08 5.73 3.13
C VAL A 182 8.70 4.36 2.94
N ILE A 183 8.74 3.57 4.02
CA ILE A 183 9.19 2.19 4.00
C ILE A 183 8.03 1.33 4.49
N GLU A 184 7.54 0.41 3.67
CA GLU A 184 6.35 -0.38 3.99
C GLU A 184 6.47 -1.85 3.58
N ASP A 185 5.77 -2.73 4.30
CA ASP A 185 5.67 -4.16 3.99
C ASP A 185 7.02 -4.86 3.76
N SER A 186 8.10 -4.35 4.38
CA SER A 186 9.46 -4.73 4.05
C SER A 186 10.11 -5.52 5.18
N VAL A 187 11.03 -6.42 4.81
CA VAL A 187 11.73 -7.32 5.74
C VAL A 187 13.22 -7.03 5.69
N SER A 188 13.83 -6.86 6.86
CA SER A 188 15.26 -6.67 6.99
C SER A 188 15.86 -7.62 8.03
N HIS A 189 16.71 -8.54 7.61
CA HIS A 189 17.20 -9.58 8.52
C HIS A 189 18.60 -10.11 8.22
N GLY A 190 19.29 -10.62 9.25
CA GLY A 190 20.62 -11.23 9.07
C GLY A 190 21.69 -10.24 8.59
N ASN A 191 21.43 -8.94 8.68
CA ASN A 191 22.41 -7.92 8.34
C ASN A 191 23.38 -7.75 9.50
N SER A 192 24.64 -7.41 9.21
CA SER A 192 25.67 -7.38 10.25
C SER A 192 25.58 -6.18 11.17
N ASP A 193 24.97 -5.09 10.71
CA ASP A 193 24.74 -3.88 11.51
C ASP A 193 23.27 -3.81 11.93
N ASP A 194 22.44 -2.99 11.28
CA ASP A 194 21.03 -2.85 11.61
C ASP A 194 20.06 -3.37 10.54
N GLY A 195 18.85 -3.66 10.97
CA GLY A 195 17.75 -3.96 10.07
C GLY A 195 17.36 -2.72 9.25
N PHE A 196 16.89 -1.71 9.96
CA PHE A 196 16.54 -0.39 9.42
C PHE A 196 17.36 0.69 10.12
N ASP A 197 18.02 1.56 9.35
CA ASP A 197 18.83 2.67 9.86
C ASP A 197 18.33 4.03 9.31
N LEU A 198 18.01 4.96 10.22
CA LEU A 198 17.56 6.33 9.96
C LEU A 198 18.58 7.39 10.46
N TRP A 199 19.88 7.07 10.47
CA TRP A 199 20.94 8.01 10.81
C TRP A 199 20.85 9.29 9.97
N GLU A 200 20.84 10.46 10.62
CA GLU A 200 20.70 11.78 9.96
C GLU A 200 19.48 11.90 9.02
N ALA A 201 18.41 11.14 9.29
CA ALA A 201 17.14 11.29 8.61
C ALA A 201 16.13 12.10 9.43
N GLU A 202 15.20 12.76 8.74
CA GLU A 202 14.07 13.48 9.33
C GLU A 202 12.78 13.06 8.60
N ASP A 203 11.64 13.05 9.30
CA ASP A 203 10.30 12.91 8.68
C ASP A 203 10.14 11.64 7.81
N GLN A 204 10.28 10.47 8.44
CA GLN A 204 10.19 9.16 7.79
C GLN A 204 8.95 8.43 8.25
N THR A 205 8.31 7.66 7.37
CA THR A 205 7.26 6.71 7.76
C THR A 205 7.75 5.29 7.55
N ILE A 206 7.75 4.46 8.60
CA ILE A 206 7.98 3.02 8.49
C ILE A 206 6.74 2.30 8.98
N ARG A 207 6.14 1.45 8.16
CA ARG A 207 4.93 0.70 8.54
C ARG A 207 4.96 -0.75 8.10
N ASP A 208 4.34 -1.62 8.88
CA ASP A 208 4.14 -3.04 8.53
C ASP A 208 5.45 -3.78 8.18
N CYS A 209 6.57 -3.32 8.74
CA CYS A 209 7.90 -3.84 8.47
C CYS A 209 8.37 -4.82 9.54
N LEU A 210 9.28 -5.71 9.16
CA LEU A 210 9.83 -6.74 10.03
C LEU A 210 11.36 -6.70 10.08
N ALA A 211 11.94 -6.60 11.28
CA ALA A 211 13.38 -6.59 11.50
C ALA A 211 13.85 -7.69 12.47
N TYR A 212 14.68 -8.64 12.02
CA TYR A 212 15.12 -9.72 12.91
C TYR A 212 16.50 -10.29 12.63
N ASP A 213 17.08 -10.93 13.64
CA ASP A 213 18.38 -11.61 13.56
C ASP A 213 19.48 -10.69 12.95
N ASN A 214 19.40 -9.36 13.14
CA ASN A 214 20.43 -8.40 12.71
C ASN A 214 21.50 -8.21 13.80
N GLY A 215 22.67 -7.72 13.42
CA GLY A 215 23.81 -7.51 14.30
C GLY A 215 24.78 -8.68 14.37
N PHE A 216 24.75 -9.59 13.37
CA PHE A 216 25.61 -10.77 13.34
C PHE A 216 26.44 -10.85 12.06
N ASP A 217 27.71 -11.24 12.19
CA ASP A 217 28.55 -11.59 11.05
C ASP A 217 28.11 -12.93 10.41
N PRO A 218 28.61 -13.29 9.21
CA PRO A 218 28.26 -14.55 8.55
C PRO A 218 28.63 -15.82 9.33
N ASP A 219 29.49 -15.73 10.35
CA ASP A 219 29.87 -16.83 11.24
C ASP A 219 28.96 -16.91 12.48
N GLY A 220 28.02 -15.97 12.63
CA GLY A 220 27.05 -15.88 13.73
C GLY A 220 27.57 -15.20 14.99
N ASN A 221 28.69 -14.47 14.92
CA ASN A 221 29.16 -13.65 16.04
C ASN A 221 28.51 -12.27 16.01
N GLU A 222 28.29 -11.66 17.17
CA GLU A 222 27.86 -10.26 17.25
C GLU A 222 28.85 -9.35 16.48
N ALA A 223 28.31 -8.45 15.64
CA ALA A 223 29.06 -7.60 14.73
C ALA A 223 28.80 -6.11 15.01
N GLY A 224 28.03 -5.42 14.15
CA GLY A 224 27.67 -4.01 14.31
C GLY A 224 26.76 -3.74 15.52
N ASP A 225 26.00 -2.66 15.47
CA ASP A 225 25.17 -2.19 16.57
C ASP A 225 24.02 -3.15 16.91
N GLY A 226 23.47 -3.85 15.91
CA GLY A 226 22.52 -4.93 16.09
C GLY A 226 21.13 -4.48 16.51
N ASN A 227 20.64 -3.40 15.91
CA ASN A 227 19.30 -2.88 16.10
C ASN A 227 18.35 -3.46 15.03
N GLY A 228 17.09 -3.72 15.40
CA GLY A 228 16.04 -3.96 14.42
C GLY A 228 15.71 -2.66 13.68
N PHE A 229 15.39 -1.61 14.43
CA PHE A 229 15.08 -0.27 13.95
C PHE A 229 15.92 0.76 14.72
N LYS A 230 16.91 1.35 14.07
CA LYS A 230 17.69 2.50 14.53
C LYS A 230 17.03 3.77 13.97
N LEU A 231 16.46 4.58 14.86
CA LEU A 231 15.49 5.63 14.51
C LEU A 231 16.07 7.05 14.61
N GLY A 232 17.38 7.21 14.40
CA GLY A 232 18.03 8.50 14.42
C GLY A 232 19.54 8.41 14.58
N GLY A 233 20.14 9.49 15.09
CA GLY A 233 21.57 9.66 15.29
C GLY A 233 22.15 10.82 14.50
N GLY A 234 23.48 10.99 14.64
CA GLY A 234 24.22 12.04 13.96
C GLY A 234 23.94 13.46 14.46
N SER A 235 23.80 14.42 13.54
CA SER A 235 23.70 15.85 13.88
C SER A 235 22.28 16.31 14.23
N THR A 236 21.30 16.02 13.38
CA THR A 236 19.87 16.22 13.61
C THR A 236 19.11 15.07 12.97
N SER A 237 18.15 14.50 13.70
CA SER A 237 17.33 13.38 13.22
C SER A 237 16.07 13.18 14.07
N GLY A 238 15.08 12.49 13.48
CA GLY A 238 13.81 12.17 14.13
C GLY A 238 12.61 12.70 13.34
N GLY A 239 11.49 12.98 14.02
CA GLY A 239 10.23 13.32 13.33
C GLY A 239 9.61 12.11 12.62
N HIS A 240 10.12 10.92 12.90
CA HIS A 240 9.66 9.69 12.26
C HIS A 240 8.36 9.18 12.86
N ARG A 241 7.62 8.41 12.07
CA ARG A 241 6.43 7.68 12.47
C ARG A 241 6.58 6.21 12.13
N ILE A 242 6.55 5.36 13.15
CA ILE A 242 6.77 3.92 13.05
C ILE A 242 5.50 3.20 13.48
N GLU A 243 4.93 2.38 12.61
CA GLU A 243 3.59 1.79 12.79
C GLU A 243 3.61 0.29 12.51
N ARG A 244 2.92 -0.50 13.35
CA ARG A 244 2.70 -1.94 13.07
C ARG A 244 3.94 -2.75 12.71
N CYS A 245 5.10 -2.30 13.18
CA CYS A 245 6.36 -2.96 12.88
C CYS A 245 6.64 -4.07 13.90
N VAL A 246 7.33 -5.11 13.45
CA VAL A 246 7.77 -6.23 14.28
C VAL A 246 9.28 -6.27 14.36
N SER A 247 9.83 -6.47 15.56
CA SER A 247 11.26 -6.63 15.78
C SER A 247 11.57 -7.82 16.67
N TYR A 248 12.45 -8.74 16.24
CA TYR A 248 12.85 -9.83 17.12
C TYR A 248 14.28 -10.38 16.94
N ARG A 249 14.87 -10.88 18.02
CA ARG A 249 16.18 -11.55 18.03
C ARG A 249 17.34 -10.77 17.36
N ASN A 250 17.24 -9.45 17.33
CA ASN A 250 18.39 -8.64 16.96
C ASN A 250 19.42 -8.68 18.10
N ALA A 251 20.70 -8.61 17.76
CA ALA A 251 21.80 -8.81 18.70
C ALA A 251 21.72 -7.88 19.92
N ALA A 252 21.23 -6.64 19.73
CA ALA A 252 21.09 -5.66 20.79
C ALA A 252 19.65 -5.19 20.99
N ARG A 253 19.09 -4.41 20.06
CA ARG A 253 17.88 -3.61 20.32
C ARG A 253 16.78 -3.90 19.31
N GLY A 254 15.54 -3.84 19.74
CA GLY A 254 14.39 -3.89 18.84
C GLY A 254 14.18 -2.54 18.16
N PHE A 255 13.62 -1.59 18.91
CA PHE A 255 13.43 -0.19 18.51
C PHE A 255 14.33 0.71 19.35
N HIS A 256 15.22 1.46 18.70
CA HIS A 256 16.21 2.32 19.34
C HIS A 256 16.11 3.75 18.83
N TYR A 257 15.92 4.71 19.73
CA TYR A 257 15.89 6.14 19.36
C TYR A 257 17.23 6.67 18.82
N ASN A 258 18.34 6.02 19.17
CA ASN A 258 19.69 6.34 18.71
C ASN A 258 20.01 7.83 18.76
N GLU A 259 19.68 8.49 19.88
CA GLU A 259 19.95 9.91 20.09
C GLU A 259 19.26 10.86 19.10
N ALA A 260 18.16 10.44 18.47
CA ALA A 260 17.25 11.33 17.74
C ALA A 260 16.86 12.54 18.62
N ASP A 261 17.09 13.74 18.11
CA ASP A 261 16.86 15.00 18.82
C ASP A 261 15.51 15.65 18.48
N ILE A 262 14.82 15.12 17.46
CA ILE A 262 13.43 15.39 17.14
C ILE A 262 12.58 14.20 17.63
N PRO A 263 11.44 14.45 18.32
CA PRO A 263 10.54 13.38 18.75
C PRO A 263 10.20 12.39 17.63
N VAL A 264 10.10 11.12 18.00
CA VAL A 264 9.72 10.02 17.12
C VAL A 264 8.43 9.42 17.68
N GLU A 265 7.52 9.06 16.79
CA GLU A 265 6.26 8.40 17.09
C GLU A 265 6.38 6.90 16.81
N VAL A 266 6.06 6.06 17.79
CA VAL A 266 6.09 4.59 17.65
C VAL A 266 4.77 4.02 18.15
N PHE A 267 4.00 3.47 17.22
CA PHE A 267 2.62 3.05 17.44
C PHE A 267 2.40 1.61 17.02
N ASN A 268 1.69 0.88 17.87
CA ASN A 268 1.26 -0.48 17.57
C ASN A 268 2.43 -1.38 17.12
N CYS A 269 3.63 -1.23 17.66
CA CYS A 269 4.77 -2.08 17.29
C CYS A 269 4.93 -3.24 18.27
N THR A 270 5.37 -4.40 17.77
CA THR A 270 5.70 -5.57 18.60
C THR A 270 7.21 -5.81 18.60
N ALA A 271 7.81 -5.88 19.79
CA ALA A 271 9.18 -6.34 19.95
C ALA A 271 9.23 -7.59 20.84
N TRP A 272 9.93 -8.63 20.35
CA TRP A 272 10.03 -9.93 21.01
C TRP A 272 11.47 -10.45 21.03
N ASP A 273 11.96 -10.93 22.17
CA ASP A 273 13.28 -11.60 22.29
C ASP A 273 14.46 -10.80 21.71
N ASN A 274 14.45 -9.47 21.86
CA ASN A 274 15.66 -8.65 21.74
C ASN A 274 16.22 -8.43 23.15
N SER A 275 17.53 -8.19 23.30
CA SER A 275 18.08 -7.88 24.64
C SER A 275 17.39 -6.64 25.25
N THR A 276 17.14 -5.63 24.42
CA THR A 276 16.33 -4.46 24.72
C THR A 276 15.30 -4.24 23.63
N ASN A 277 14.03 -4.53 23.90
CA ASN A 277 12.94 -4.38 22.95
C ASN A 277 12.70 -2.92 22.54
N PHE A 278 12.67 -2.01 23.52
CA PHE A 278 12.47 -0.58 23.29
C PHE A 278 13.46 0.23 24.11
N TRP A 279 14.21 1.13 23.47
CA TRP A 279 15.08 2.09 24.15
C TRP A 279 14.85 3.50 23.59
N PHE A 280 14.29 4.38 24.42
CA PHE A 280 14.00 5.79 24.11
C PHE A 280 14.39 6.71 25.26
N ALA A 281 15.01 7.85 24.99
CA ALA A 281 15.42 8.81 26.03
C ALA A 281 15.59 10.23 25.47
N GLU A 282 15.98 11.16 26.34
CA GLU A 282 16.47 12.52 26.04
C GLU A 282 15.47 13.54 25.47
N VAL A 283 14.56 13.13 24.59
CA VAL A 283 13.47 13.96 24.08
C VAL A 283 12.10 13.31 24.29
N GLU A 284 11.04 14.09 24.12
CA GLU A 284 9.65 13.65 24.32
C GLU A 284 9.16 12.80 23.14
N HIS A 285 9.79 11.65 22.88
CA HIS A 285 9.26 10.65 21.95
C HIS A 285 7.87 10.17 22.41
N VAL A 286 7.03 9.77 21.47
CA VAL A 286 5.65 9.36 21.73
C VAL A 286 5.47 7.88 21.43
N LEU A 287 5.24 7.08 22.46
CA LEU A 287 5.06 5.63 22.35
C LEU A 287 3.65 5.25 22.78
N ARG A 288 2.86 4.64 21.90
CA ARG A 288 1.49 4.15 22.20
C ARG A 288 1.28 2.74 21.67
N ASN A 289 0.46 1.98 22.39
CA ASN A 289 -0.02 0.66 21.96
C ASN A 289 1.08 -0.36 21.64
N ASN A 290 2.32 -0.16 22.10
CA ASN A 290 3.42 -1.05 21.78
C ASN A 290 3.44 -2.27 22.69
N LEU A 291 3.80 -3.41 22.12
CA LEU A 291 3.86 -4.69 22.79
C LEU A 291 5.31 -5.17 22.92
N SER A 292 5.74 -5.43 24.15
CA SER A 292 7.07 -5.90 24.47
C SER A 292 6.96 -7.23 25.22
N HIS A 293 7.64 -8.26 24.74
CA HIS A 293 7.72 -9.55 25.42
C HIS A 293 9.13 -10.15 25.30
N GLU A 294 9.59 -10.86 26.33
CA GLU A 294 10.93 -11.48 26.39
C GLU A 294 12.13 -10.54 26.10
N GLY A 295 12.00 -9.25 26.40
CA GLY A 295 13.08 -8.27 26.28
C GLY A 295 12.90 -7.09 27.23
N THR A 296 13.97 -6.31 27.45
CA THR A 296 13.88 -5.16 28.35
C THR A 296 13.29 -3.92 27.68
N VAL A 297 12.68 -3.03 28.47
CA VAL A 297 12.22 -1.71 28.03
C VAL A 297 12.97 -0.65 28.84
N SER A 298 13.54 0.32 28.15
CA SER A 298 14.29 1.44 28.73
C SER A 298 13.73 2.77 28.24
N THR A 299 12.96 3.45 29.09
CA THR A 299 12.38 4.77 28.78
C THR A 299 12.94 5.85 29.70
N GLY A 300 13.45 6.93 29.12
CA GLY A 300 13.86 8.13 29.84
C GLY A 300 12.66 8.89 30.41
N SER A 301 12.84 9.64 31.49
CA SER A 301 11.74 10.32 32.20
C SER A 301 11.00 11.39 31.41
N VAL A 302 11.55 11.82 30.27
CA VAL A 302 10.96 12.81 29.36
C VAL A 302 10.14 12.18 28.25
N VAL A 303 10.29 10.87 28.02
CA VAL A 303 9.53 10.14 27.00
C VAL A 303 8.06 10.14 27.39
N ASN A 304 7.19 10.38 26.42
CA ASN A 304 5.74 10.31 26.59
C ASN A 304 5.25 8.93 26.15
N ASP A 305 5.35 7.95 27.04
CA ASP A 305 4.88 6.58 26.82
C ASP A 305 3.60 6.29 27.62
N GLN A 306 2.55 5.84 26.93
CA GLN A 306 1.26 5.49 27.55
C GLN A 306 0.60 4.35 26.76
N TYR A 307 -0.29 3.59 27.40
CA TYR A 307 -1.02 2.48 26.75
C TYR A 307 -0.13 1.42 26.08
N ASN A 308 1.16 1.35 26.41
CA ASN A 308 1.99 0.24 26.00
C ASN A 308 1.84 -0.91 27.00
N SER A 309 2.21 -2.12 26.58
CA SER A 309 2.21 -3.33 27.43
C SER A 309 2.83 -3.09 28.83
N TRP A 310 3.97 -2.40 28.90
CA TRP A 310 4.65 -2.07 30.16
C TRP A 310 3.95 -1.00 31.01
N ASN A 311 3.15 -0.11 30.40
CA ASN A 311 2.34 0.87 31.14
C ASN A 311 1.09 0.22 31.73
N LEU A 312 0.51 -0.75 31.01
CA LEU A 312 -0.72 -1.44 31.37
C LEU A 312 -0.48 -2.66 32.28
N GLY A 313 0.78 -3.04 32.50
CA GLY A 313 1.14 -4.19 33.34
C GLY A 313 0.86 -5.54 32.68
N ILE A 314 0.80 -5.56 31.34
CA ILE A 314 0.63 -6.78 30.53
C ILE A 314 2.04 -7.34 30.25
N SER A 315 2.55 -8.18 31.16
CA SER A 315 3.84 -8.86 30.96
C SER A 315 3.72 -10.14 30.14
N GLU A 316 2.52 -10.73 30.12
CA GLU A 316 2.19 -11.95 29.39
C GLU A 316 1.07 -11.63 28.40
N PRO A 317 1.40 -11.17 27.19
CA PRO A 317 0.41 -10.78 26.20
C PRO A 317 -0.37 -11.97 25.63
N SER A 318 0.14 -13.20 25.76
CA SER A 318 -0.46 -14.42 25.19
C SER A 318 -0.58 -14.38 23.66
N PHE A 319 0.29 -15.13 22.99
CA PHE A 319 0.29 -15.27 21.53
C PHE A 319 -0.26 -16.63 21.10
N GLU A 320 -0.87 -16.70 19.92
CA GLU A 320 -1.20 -17.96 19.25
C GLU A 320 0.06 -18.79 18.98
N SER A 321 1.15 -18.13 18.56
CA SER A 321 2.45 -18.76 18.38
C SER A 321 3.62 -17.82 18.67
N THR A 322 4.68 -18.38 19.25
CA THR A 322 6.02 -17.79 19.33
C THR A 322 7.04 -18.53 18.47
N ASP A 323 6.59 -19.45 17.61
CA ASP A 323 7.40 -20.06 16.55
C ASP A 323 7.43 -19.10 15.35
N PRO A 324 8.59 -18.51 14.98
CA PRO A 324 8.70 -17.59 13.85
C PRO A 324 8.36 -18.20 12.49
N THR A 325 8.27 -19.53 12.40
CA THR A 325 7.84 -20.20 11.16
C THR A 325 6.32 -20.34 11.05
N SER A 326 5.58 -19.98 12.10
CA SER A 326 4.12 -20.00 12.12
C SER A 326 3.53 -18.78 11.40
N THR A 327 2.43 -18.97 10.67
CA THR A 327 1.60 -17.88 10.13
C THR A 327 0.96 -17.03 11.23
N ASP A 328 0.87 -17.59 12.44
CA ASP A 328 0.30 -16.94 13.61
C ASP A 328 1.37 -16.41 14.57
N PHE A 329 2.63 -16.31 14.10
CA PHE A 329 3.73 -15.80 14.90
C PHE A 329 3.41 -14.39 15.44
N LEU A 330 3.47 -14.24 16.76
CA LEU A 330 3.17 -13.02 17.52
C LEU A 330 1.76 -12.45 17.32
N ARG A 331 0.84 -13.20 16.72
CA ARG A 331 -0.59 -12.87 16.75
C ARG A 331 -1.15 -13.15 18.14
N LEU A 332 -2.01 -12.27 18.65
CA LEU A 332 -2.60 -12.41 19.97
C LEU A 332 -3.56 -13.62 20.01
N SER A 333 -3.52 -14.39 21.10
CA SER A 333 -4.52 -15.44 21.33
C SER A 333 -5.89 -14.84 21.63
N PRO A 334 -7.02 -15.55 21.45
CA PRO A 334 -8.35 -14.97 21.58
C PRO A 334 -8.72 -14.52 23.01
N ASP A 335 -7.94 -14.96 24.00
CA ASP A 335 -8.05 -14.60 25.42
C ASP A 335 -6.94 -13.63 25.87
N SER A 336 -6.19 -13.08 24.92
CA SER A 336 -5.10 -12.15 25.18
C SER A 336 -5.60 -10.89 25.91
N PRO A 337 -4.94 -10.46 26.99
CA PRO A 337 -5.24 -9.20 27.66
C PRO A 337 -4.78 -7.96 26.86
N ALA A 338 -4.10 -8.17 25.73
CA ALA A 338 -3.66 -7.10 24.83
C ALA A 338 -4.71 -6.75 23.76
N ILE A 339 -5.80 -7.53 23.66
CA ILE A 339 -6.94 -7.22 22.79
C ILE A 339 -7.75 -6.08 23.39
N ASP A 340 -8.18 -5.12 22.56
CA ASP A 340 -8.97 -3.93 22.95
C ASP A 340 -8.34 -3.10 24.09
N ALA A 341 -7.02 -3.17 24.26
CA ALA A 341 -6.33 -2.60 25.42
C ALA A 341 -5.64 -1.25 25.14
N GLY A 342 -5.50 -0.89 23.86
CA GLY A 342 -4.84 0.31 23.40
C GLY A 342 -5.69 1.58 23.51
N THR A 343 -5.18 2.64 22.88
CA THR A 343 -5.86 3.92 22.69
C THR A 343 -5.86 4.27 21.20
N ASP A 344 -6.90 4.95 20.73
CA ASP A 344 -6.93 5.44 19.35
C ASP A 344 -5.77 6.42 19.09
N VAL A 345 -4.98 6.11 18.06
CA VAL A 345 -3.82 6.87 17.57
C VAL A 345 -3.94 7.22 16.08
N GLY A 346 -5.16 7.10 15.53
CA GLY A 346 -5.46 7.29 14.10
C GLY A 346 -5.15 6.08 13.22
N LEU A 347 -4.85 4.92 13.82
CA LEU A 347 -4.67 3.65 13.13
C LEU A 347 -5.99 2.87 13.12
N SER A 348 -6.25 2.10 12.05
CA SER A 348 -7.42 1.21 11.98
C SER A 348 -7.41 0.14 13.08
N PHE A 349 -8.57 -0.21 13.60
CA PHE A 349 -8.71 -1.28 14.58
C PHE A 349 -10.10 -1.90 14.52
N GLU A 350 -10.25 -3.08 15.11
CA GLU A 350 -11.54 -3.73 15.30
C GLU A 350 -11.91 -3.74 16.79
N GLY A 351 -13.19 -3.91 17.11
CA GLY A 351 -13.62 -3.99 18.50
C GLY A 351 -13.83 -2.62 19.18
N ASP A 352 -13.59 -2.58 20.49
CA ASP A 352 -13.85 -1.42 21.35
C ASP A 352 -12.65 -0.44 21.35
N ALA A 353 -11.42 -0.91 21.09
CA ALA A 353 -10.19 -0.10 21.03
C ALA A 353 -9.09 -0.84 20.26
N PRO A 354 -7.99 -0.19 19.82
CA PRO A 354 -6.88 -0.90 19.19
C PRO A 354 -6.28 -1.97 20.08
N ASP A 355 -5.92 -3.10 19.47
CA ASP A 355 -5.05 -4.06 20.12
C ASP A 355 -3.66 -3.47 20.37
N LEU A 356 -2.94 -4.03 21.34
CA LEU A 356 -1.51 -3.72 21.48
C LEU A 356 -0.69 -4.53 20.48
N GLY A 357 0.34 -3.90 19.93
CA GLY A 357 1.28 -4.54 19.02
C GLY A 357 0.85 -4.46 17.56
N ALA A 358 1.63 -5.14 16.72
CA ALA A 358 1.61 -4.99 15.26
C ALA A 358 0.38 -5.58 14.57
N TYR A 359 -0.19 -6.63 15.14
CA TYR A 359 -1.28 -7.38 14.51
C TYR A 359 -2.59 -7.12 15.24
N GLU A 360 -3.51 -6.48 14.54
CA GLU A 360 -4.89 -6.30 15.00
C GLU A 360 -5.66 -7.62 14.89
N THR A 361 -6.36 -8.02 15.93
CA THR A 361 -7.25 -9.19 15.92
C THR A 361 -8.57 -8.85 15.25
N GLY A 362 -9.20 -9.84 14.62
CA GLY A 362 -10.49 -9.65 13.93
C GLY A 362 -10.41 -8.84 12.64
N SER A 363 -9.34 -8.08 12.41
CA SER A 363 -9.15 -7.34 11.18
C SER A 363 -9.04 -8.31 10.01
N THR A 364 -10.07 -8.33 9.16
CA THR A 364 -10.03 -8.98 7.83
C THR A 364 -9.38 -8.08 6.79
N THR A 365 -8.71 -7.01 7.22
CA THR A 365 -7.77 -6.26 6.38
C THR A 365 -6.71 -7.25 5.93
N GLN A 366 -6.96 -7.92 4.81
CA GLN A 366 -5.90 -8.15 3.84
C GLN A 366 -5.19 -6.81 3.76
N THR A 367 -3.93 -6.79 4.16
CA THR A 367 -3.00 -5.82 3.64
C THR A 367 -3.33 -5.68 2.16
N THR A 368 -3.79 -4.50 1.72
CA THR A 368 -3.90 -4.16 0.31
C THR A 368 -2.48 -4.03 -0.23
N THR A 369 -1.78 -5.15 -0.25
CA THR A 369 -0.64 -5.42 -1.10
C THR A 369 -1.27 -5.98 -2.36
N ALA A 370 -0.89 -5.45 -3.52
CA ALA A 370 -1.00 -6.25 -4.71
C ALA A 370 -0.25 -7.57 -4.44
N GLU A 371 -1.01 -8.67 -4.43
CA GLU A 371 -0.64 -10.10 -4.32
C GLU A 371 0.84 -10.44 -3.98
N PRO A 372 1.16 -10.91 -2.76
CA PRO A 372 2.45 -11.53 -2.50
C PRO A 372 2.52 -12.89 -3.20
N THR A 373 3.40 -13.03 -4.19
CA THR A 373 3.85 -14.35 -4.65
C THR A 373 4.72 -15.00 -3.57
N LEU A 374 4.25 -16.12 -3.01
CA LEU A 374 5.07 -16.96 -2.13
C LEU A 374 6.07 -17.77 -2.98
N ASN A 375 7.36 -17.49 -2.81
CA ASN A 375 8.43 -18.31 -3.39
C ASN A 375 8.71 -19.51 -2.50
N VAL A 376 8.26 -20.70 -2.90
CA VAL A 376 8.47 -21.94 -2.14
C VAL A 376 9.73 -22.65 -2.62
N ALA A 377 10.61 -22.99 -1.68
CA ALA A 377 11.81 -23.79 -1.96
C ALA A 377 11.42 -25.22 -2.37
N THR A 378 11.70 -25.57 -3.62
CA THR A 378 11.67 -26.94 -4.15
C THR A 378 13.09 -27.50 -4.13
N ALA A 379 13.27 -28.79 -3.83
CA ALA A 379 14.58 -29.44 -3.92
C ALA A 379 14.54 -30.57 -4.97
N ALA A 380 15.47 -30.55 -5.92
CA ALA A 380 15.64 -31.65 -6.85
C ALA A 380 16.37 -32.82 -6.18
N SER A 381 16.25 -34.01 -6.75
CA SER A 381 16.81 -35.26 -6.21
C SER A 381 18.35 -35.27 -6.08
N ASP A 382 19.03 -34.26 -6.63
CA ASP A 382 20.47 -34.08 -6.54
C ASP A 382 20.90 -33.11 -5.43
N GLY A 383 19.95 -32.57 -4.66
CA GLY A 383 20.19 -31.64 -3.56
C GLY A 383 20.25 -30.17 -3.98
N THR A 384 19.94 -29.83 -5.23
CA THR A 384 19.76 -28.44 -5.65
C THR A 384 18.41 -27.90 -5.16
N VAL A 385 18.41 -26.66 -4.66
CA VAL A 385 17.20 -25.95 -4.23
C VAL A 385 16.82 -24.95 -5.33
N GLY A 386 15.63 -25.10 -5.91
CA GLY A 386 15.02 -24.14 -6.83
C GLY A 386 13.79 -23.51 -6.19
N PHE A 387 13.54 -22.24 -6.43
CA PHE A 387 12.32 -21.59 -5.95
C PHE A 387 11.25 -21.70 -7.04
N GLN A 388 10.03 -22.08 -6.67
CA GLN A 388 8.88 -21.93 -7.55
C GLN A 388 7.95 -20.90 -6.94
N ALA A 389 7.60 -19.89 -7.74
CA ALA A 389 6.47 -19.01 -7.44
C ALA A 389 5.22 -19.89 -7.35
N ALA A 390 4.63 -19.94 -6.17
CA ALA A 390 3.35 -20.60 -5.95
C ALA A 390 2.35 -19.54 -5.50
N THR A 391 1.30 -19.34 -6.31
CA THR A 391 0.11 -18.65 -5.85
C THR A 391 -0.58 -19.57 -4.85
N ILE A 392 -0.87 -19.07 -3.64
CA ILE A 392 -1.79 -19.77 -2.74
C ILE A 392 -3.08 -19.97 -3.52
N ARG A 393 -3.60 -21.21 -3.53
CA ARG A 393 -4.88 -21.50 -4.19
C ARG A 393 -5.91 -20.52 -3.66
N TYR A 394 -6.41 -19.66 -4.52
CA TYR A 394 -7.57 -18.86 -4.23
C TYR A 394 -8.76 -19.46 -4.95
N TYR A 395 -9.91 -19.34 -4.31
CA TYR A 395 -11.16 -19.80 -4.87
C TYR A 395 -11.71 -18.68 -5.76
N ASP A 396 -11.75 -18.88 -7.08
CA ASP A 396 -12.09 -17.83 -8.06
C ASP A 396 -13.61 -17.57 -8.19
N GLY A 397 -14.40 -18.18 -7.31
CA GLY A 397 -15.86 -18.14 -7.31
C GLY A 397 -16.53 -19.34 -8.00
N ALA A 398 -15.86 -20.06 -8.90
CA ALA A 398 -16.44 -21.21 -9.61
C ALA A 398 -15.73 -22.55 -9.33
N GLN A 399 -14.41 -22.53 -9.17
CA GLN A 399 -13.62 -23.70 -8.77
C GLN A 399 -12.34 -23.27 -8.03
N TRP A 400 -11.65 -24.22 -7.41
CA TRP A 400 -10.30 -23.97 -6.94
C TRP A 400 -9.36 -23.93 -8.15
N VAL A 401 -8.73 -22.79 -8.44
CA VAL A 401 -7.77 -22.64 -9.54
C VAL A 401 -6.33 -22.68 -9.01
N ALA A 402 -5.42 -23.19 -9.84
CA ALA A 402 -4.01 -23.59 -9.58
C ALA A 402 -3.79 -25.01 -9.03
N GLU A 403 -2.60 -25.58 -9.28
CA GLU A 403 -2.22 -26.97 -8.93
C GLU A 403 -2.16 -27.18 -7.40
N PRO A 404 -2.41 -28.39 -6.87
CA PRO A 404 -2.37 -28.65 -5.42
C PRO A 404 -0.97 -28.48 -4.85
N VAL A 405 -0.83 -27.65 -3.82
CA VAL A 405 0.43 -27.52 -3.08
C VAL A 405 0.61 -28.76 -2.20
N SER A 406 1.76 -29.42 -2.38
CA SER A 406 2.23 -30.45 -1.46
C SER A 406 3.50 -29.95 -0.78
N TYR A 407 3.52 -29.95 0.55
CA TYR A 407 4.75 -29.69 1.30
C TYR A 407 5.29 -31.00 1.86
N TYR A 408 6.60 -31.07 2.08
CA TYR A 408 7.26 -32.21 2.70
C TYR A 408 7.41 -31.91 4.19
N ASP A 409 6.75 -32.68 5.04
CA ASP A 409 6.69 -32.44 6.49
C ASP A 409 7.92 -32.95 7.27
N GLY A 410 8.92 -33.44 6.53
CA GLY A 410 10.09 -34.13 7.07
C GLY A 410 10.05 -35.65 6.91
N THR A 411 8.92 -36.25 6.54
CA THR A 411 8.78 -37.71 6.34
C THR A 411 8.00 -38.13 5.10
N GLU A 412 6.92 -37.44 4.75
CA GLU A 412 6.15 -37.69 3.53
C GLU A 412 5.62 -36.40 2.92
N PHE A 413 5.12 -36.51 1.68
CA PHE A 413 4.49 -35.38 1.00
C PHE A 413 3.01 -35.30 1.37
N VAL A 414 2.59 -34.15 1.88
CA VAL A 414 1.21 -33.88 2.29
C VAL A 414 0.59 -32.88 1.31
N THR A 415 -0.42 -33.33 0.56
CA THR A 415 -1.18 -32.47 -0.39
C THR A 415 -2.33 -31.78 0.32
N VAL A 416 -2.40 -30.45 0.22
CA VAL A 416 -3.51 -29.66 0.77
C VAL A 416 -4.72 -29.74 -0.19
N ALA A 417 -5.83 -30.36 0.24
CA ALA A 417 -7.09 -30.43 -0.51
C ALA A 417 -8.19 -29.61 0.19
N GLY A 418 -8.82 -28.69 -0.54
CA GLY A 418 -9.62 -27.56 -0.04
C GLY A 418 -11.05 -27.84 0.44
N GLY A 419 -11.72 -26.76 0.90
CA GLY A 419 -13.16 -26.71 1.22
C GLY A 419 -13.96 -26.00 0.12
N THR A 420 -15.15 -26.45 -0.23
CA THR A 420 -15.90 -26.03 -1.44
C THR A 420 -17.06 -25.08 -1.13
N THR A 421 -17.32 -24.04 -1.95
CA THR A 421 -18.68 -23.50 -2.21
C THR A 421 -18.80 -22.78 -3.57
N SER A 422 -19.46 -23.41 -4.53
CA SER A 422 -19.77 -23.04 -5.93
C SER A 422 -20.69 -21.82 -6.15
N ASP A 423 -20.42 -20.97 -7.16
CA ASP A 423 -21.26 -20.59 -8.35
C ASP A 423 -20.58 -19.42 -9.12
N SER A 424 -20.04 -19.53 -10.36
CA SER A 424 -20.65 -19.52 -11.72
C SER A 424 -21.60 -18.32 -11.98
N THR A 425 -21.49 -17.39 -12.96
CA THR A 425 -20.95 -17.30 -14.35
C THR A 425 -21.01 -15.86 -14.91
N ASP A 426 -20.11 -15.45 -15.86
CA ASP A 426 -20.23 -14.44 -16.98
C ASP A 426 -20.71 -12.99 -16.65
N ASP A 427 -20.33 -11.85 -17.26
CA ASP A 427 -19.70 -11.46 -18.54
C ASP A 427 -19.14 -9.99 -18.46
N GLY A 428 -18.34 -9.54 -19.44
CA GLY A 428 -18.32 -8.10 -19.80
C GLY A 428 -17.31 -7.16 -19.11
N SER A 429 -16.02 -7.31 -19.47
CA SER A 429 -14.89 -6.51 -18.97
C SER A 429 -15.00 -4.99 -19.18
N THR A 430 -14.59 -4.21 -18.17
CA THR A 430 -13.83 -2.94 -18.28
C THR A 430 -12.97 -2.72 -17.03
N ASP A 431 -11.66 -2.74 -17.24
CA ASP A 431 -10.50 -2.49 -16.36
C ASP A 431 -10.74 -2.21 -14.83
N PRO A 432 -10.47 -3.18 -13.93
CA PRO A 432 -10.75 -3.09 -12.49
C PRO A 432 -9.52 -2.76 -11.61
N THR A 433 -8.51 -2.06 -12.12
CA THR A 433 -7.25 -1.87 -11.36
C THR A 433 -7.18 -0.60 -10.51
N ASP A 434 -8.18 0.28 -10.53
CA ASP A 434 -8.27 1.38 -9.56
C ASP A 434 -9.05 0.90 -8.32
N PRO A 435 -8.37 0.60 -7.19
CA PRO A 435 -9.04 0.11 -5.98
C PRO A 435 -10.00 1.15 -5.38
N ASN A 436 -9.91 2.41 -5.80
CA ASN A 436 -10.80 3.46 -5.36
C ASN A 436 -12.04 3.61 -6.24
N LEU A 437 -12.11 2.94 -7.40
CA LEU A 437 -13.26 3.05 -8.30
C LEU A 437 -14.45 2.28 -7.75
N ILE A 438 -15.54 3.00 -7.49
CA ILE A 438 -16.80 2.46 -6.97
C ILE A 438 -17.69 2.00 -8.14
N ASP A 439 -17.83 2.84 -9.17
CA ASP A 439 -18.47 2.48 -10.43
C ASP A 439 -18.11 3.49 -11.54
N SER A 440 -17.80 2.98 -12.74
CA SER A 440 -17.55 3.76 -13.96
C SER A 440 -18.56 3.48 -15.07
N PHE A 441 -19.52 2.56 -14.88
CA PHE A 441 -20.49 2.14 -15.91
C PHE A 441 -19.86 1.57 -17.18
N GLU A 442 -18.55 1.34 -17.16
CA GLU A 442 -17.79 0.92 -18.33
C GLU A 442 -18.18 -0.48 -18.80
N SER A 443 -18.66 -1.34 -17.90
CA SER A 443 -19.13 -2.70 -18.20
C SER A 443 -20.31 -2.73 -19.18
N GLY A 444 -21.03 -1.61 -19.34
CA GLY A 444 -22.18 -1.55 -20.24
C GLY A 444 -23.45 -2.18 -19.67
N ASP A 445 -23.41 -2.74 -18.46
CA ASP A 445 -24.52 -3.47 -17.83
C ASP A 445 -24.89 -2.87 -16.47
N LEU A 446 -26.18 -2.92 -16.14
CA LEU A 446 -26.75 -2.44 -14.88
C LEU A 446 -27.30 -3.57 -14.00
N SER A 447 -26.88 -4.82 -14.23
CA SER A 447 -27.35 -5.99 -13.48
C SER A 447 -27.07 -5.92 -11.97
N ALA A 448 -26.02 -5.21 -11.57
CA ALA A 448 -25.69 -4.93 -10.16
C ALA A 448 -26.66 -3.94 -9.49
N TYR A 449 -27.52 -3.26 -10.27
CA TYR A 449 -28.45 -2.26 -9.78
C TYR A 449 -29.89 -2.78 -9.72
N ASN A 450 -30.59 -2.38 -8.67
CA ASN A 450 -32.03 -2.55 -8.47
C ASN A 450 -32.74 -1.19 -8.56
N GLY A 451 -34.02 -1.20 -8.90
CA GLY A 451 -34.84 0.03 -8.97
C GLY A 451 -35.33 0.33 -10.38
N ASP A 452 -35.36 1.60 -10.77
CA ASP A 452 -35.93 2.03 -12.05
C ASP A 452 -34.91 1.99 -13.19
N LEU A 453 -34.47 0.79 -13.56
CA LEU A 453 -33.53 0.55 -14.67
C LEU A 453 -34.06 1.00 -16.04
N SER A 454 -35.35 1.39 -16.14
CA SER A 454 -35.93 1.93 -17.37
C SER A 454 -35.75 3.44 -17.52
N SER A 455 -35.35 4.11 -16.44
CA SER A 455 -35.14 5.56 -16.38
C SER A 455 -33.66 5.94 -16.45
N PHE A 456 -32.77 4.95 -16.48
CA PHE A 456 -31.32 5.11 -16.66
C PHE A 456 -30.86 4.21 -17.79
N ALA A 457 -29.78 4.60 -18.47
CA ALA A 457 -29.08 3.74 -19.41
C ALA A 457 -27.59 4.04 -19.38
N VAL A 458 -26.80 2.99 -19.56
CA VAL A 458 -25.39 3.14 -19.90
C VAL A 458 -25.30 3.66 -21.34
N THR A 459 -24.50 4.70 -21.56
CA THR A 459 -24.38 5.40 -22.84
C THR A 459 -22.98 5.95 -23.01
N SER A 460 -22.52 6.12 -24.25
CA SER A 460 -21.24 6.77 -24.53
C SER A 460 -21.33 8.30 -24.59
N GLU A 461 -22.49 8.88 -24.27
CA GLU A 461 -22.68 10.33 -24.22
C GLU A 461 -22.18 10.87 -22.89
N GLN A 462 -21.34 11.93 -22.92
CA GLN A 462 -20.73 12.48 -21.70
C GLN A 462 -20.11 11.35 -20.86
N ALA A 463 -19.15 10.61 -21.42
CA ALA A 463 -18.23 9.79 -20.63
C ALA A 463 -17.11 10.71 -20.11
N ALA A 464 -16.97 10.82 -18.81
CA ALA A 464 -15.91 11.52 -18.10
C ALA A 464 -14.67 10.65 -17.93
N ASP A 465 -14.87 9.34 -17.82
CA ASP A 465 -13.86 8.30 -17.76
C ASP A 465 -14.20 7.23 -18.81
N GLY A 466 -13.19 6.55 -19.36
CA GLY A 466 -13.43 5.48 -20.34
C GLY A 466 -14.34 5.82 -21.55
N THR A 467 -15.34 4.97 -21.78
CA THR A 467 -16.20 4.91 -22.96
C THR A 467 -17.67 5.17 -22.65
N ASN A 468 -18.12 4.94 -21.43
CA ASN A 468 -19.52 4.89 -21.01
C ASN A 468 -19.78 5.78 -19.78
N SER A 469 -21.01 6.22 -19.64
CA SER A 469 -21.52 6.88 -18.44
C SER A 469 -22.95 6.42 -18.19
N LEU A 470 -23.47 6.73 -17.01
CA LEU A 470 -24.88 6.54 -16.72
C LEU A 470 -25.68 7.80 -17.07
N GLY A 471 -26.49 7.73 -18.12
CA GLY A 471 -27.40 8.80 -18.52
C GLY A 471 -28.84 8.53 -18.09
N SER A 472 -29.55 9.57 -17.68
CA SER A 472 -31.00 9.49 -17.52
C SER A 472 -31.71 9.42 -18.87
N THR A 473 -32.71 8.55 -19.01
CA THR A 473 -33.41 8.30 -20.29
C THR A 473 -34.87 8.76 -20.29
N GLY A 474 -35.40 9.18 -19.13
CA GLY A 474 -36.80 9.53 -18.94
C GLY A 474 -37.05 11.01 -18.60
N GLY A 475 -38.06 11.61 -19.22
CA GLY A 475 -38.44 13.02 -19.06
C GLY A 475 -39.60 13.31 -18.10
N GLN A 476 -39.56 12.82 -16.85
CA GLN A 476 -40.69 12.94 -15.91
C GLN A 476 -40.39 13.78 -14.67
N SER A 477 -41.42 14.44 -14.13
CA SER A 477 -41.35 15.32 -12.95
C SER A 477 -41.32 14.60 -11.60
N ASN A 478 -41.18 13.26 -11.61
CA ASN A 478 -41.12 12.43 -10.42
C ASN A 478 -39.68 11.94 -10.23
N TRP A 479 -39.27 11.79 -8.97
CA TRP A 479 -37.99 11.21 -8.61
C TRP A 479 -37.86 9.77 -9.13
N ARG A 480 -36.72 9.49 -9.77
CA ARG A 480 -36.31 8.18 -10.29
C ARG A 480 -34.99 7.81 -9.64
N SER A 481 -34.86 6.57 -9.19
CA SER A 481 -33.63 6.10 -8.55
C SER A 481 -33.28 4.67 -8.95
N ILE A 482 -31.99 4.41 -9.12
CA ILE A 482 -31.39 3.08 -9.14
C ILE A 482 -30.40 2.96 -7.99
N ARG A 483 -30.21 1.75 -7.45
CA ARG A 483 -29.37 1.50 -6.28
C ARG A 483 -28.76 0.12 -6.36
N SER A 484 -27.49 0.00 -6.00
CA SER A 484 -26.85 -1.28 -5.74
C SER A 484 -26.71 -1.46 -4.23
N THR A 485 -27.18 -2.60 -3.74
CA THR A 485 -26.96 -3.06 -2.36
C THR A 485 -26.16 -4.37 -2.33
N SER A 486 -25.76 -4.85 -3.51
CA SER A 486 -24.97 -6.06 -3.74
C SER A 486 -24.54 -6.10 -5.21
N GLY A 487 -23.36 -6.64 -5.51
CA GLY A 487 -22.92 -6.93 -6.88
C GLY A 487 -22.02 -5.85 -7.52
N LEU A 488 -21.70 -4.78 -6.80
CA LEU A 488 -20.52 -3.97 -7.10
C LEU A 488 -19.36 -4.45 -6.23
N ASP A 489 -18.13 -4.31 -6.75
CA ASP A 489 -16.91 -4.76 -6.07
C ASP A 489 -16.54 -3.86 -4.87
N THR A 490 -16.92 -2.56 -4.93
CA THR A 490 -16.64 -1.55 -3.89
C THR A 490 -17.88 -0.69 -3.62
N TYR A 491 -18.11 -0.31 -2.36
CA TYR A 491 -19.12 0.66 -1.93
C TYR A 491 -18.47 1.85 -1.21
N VAL A 492 -19.26 2.81 -0.70
CA VAL A 492 -18.77 3.92 0.11
C VAL A 492 -18.80 3.53 1.60
N PRO A 493 -17.65 3.24 2.24
CA PRO A 493 -17.63 2.91 3.67
C PRO A 493 -17.93 4.12 4.55
N HIS A 494 -18.39 3.86 5.77
CA HIS A 494 -18.38 4.86 6.85
C HIS A 494 -16.98 5.41 7.11
N GLY A 495 -16.87 6.74 7.31
CA GLY A 495 -15.59 7.40 7.51
C GLY A 495 -14.84 7.75 6.22
N SER A 496 -15.50 7.65 5.06
CA SER A 496 -14.87 7.90 3.76
C SER A 496 -15.32 9.22 3.11
N THR A 497 -14.41 9.75 2.28
CA THR A 497 -14.71 10.79 1.30
C THR A 497 -14.74 10.16 -0.09
N PHE A 498 -15.71 10.54 -0.91
CA PHE A 498 -15.84 10.05 -2.28
C PHE A 498 -16.20 11.16 -3.25
N ARG A 499 -15.93 10.92 -4.53
CA ARG A 499 -16.21 11.83 -5.64
C ARG A 499 -17.01 11.14 -6.72
N VAL A 500 -17.89 11.91 -7.34
CA VAL A 500 -18.69 11.50 -8.50
C VAL A 500 -18.82 12.68 -9.45
N ASN A 501 -18.62 12.43 -10.75
CA ASN A 501 -18.84 13.44 -11.76
C ASN A 501 -20.32 13.46 -12.12
N VAL A 502 -20.91 14.66 -12.10
CA VAL A 502 -22.33 14.90 -12.36
C VAL A 502 -22.48 15.97 -13.43
N TYR A 503 -23.24 15.67 -14.48
CA TYR A 503 -23.53 16.60 -15.57
C TYR A 503 -25.02 16.95 -15.58
N LEU A 504 -25.34 18.23 -15.43
CA LEU A 504 -26.69 18.75 -15.57
C LEU A 504 -26.86 19.50 -16.89
N THR A 505 -27.97 19.28 -17.60
CA THR A 505 -28.26 20.03 -18.83
C THR A 505 -29.04 21.32 -18.59
N SER A 506 -29.71 21.42 -17.45
CA SER A 506 -30.54 22.56 -17.07
C SER A 506 -30.50 22.76 -15.55
N THR A 507 -30.67 24.00 -15.10
CA THR A 507 -30.82 24.31 -13.67
C THR A 507 -32.15 23.81 -13.09
N GLY A 508 -33.06 23.32 -13.94
CA GLY A 508 -34.27 22.59 -13.52
C GLY A 508 -34.04 21.08 -13.30
N ASP A 509 -32.86 20.56 -13.61
CA ASP A 509 -32.53 19.15 -13.41
C ASP A 509 -31.95 18.95 -11.99
N SER A 510 -32.43 17.94 -11.28
CA SER A 510 -31.88 17.55 -9.98
C SER A 510 -31.05 16.27 -10.11
N ALA A 511 -29.98 16.18 -9.32
CA ALA A 511 -29.10 15.01 -9.23
C ALA A 511 -28.68 14.80 -7.77
N ILE A 512 -28.96 13.62 -7.24
CA ILE A 512 -28.64 13.24 -5.87
C ILE A 512 -27.91 11.90 -5.90
N VAL A 513 -26.79 11.83 -5.19
CA VAL A 513 -26.07 10.57 -4.96
C VAL A 513 -26.51 10.03 -3.61
N ARG A 514 -26.81 8.74 -3.60
CA ARG A 514 -27.25 7.97 -2.43
C ARG A 514 -26.12 7.06 -1.99
N PHE A 515 -25.93 6.96 -0.69
CA PHE A 515 -24.89 6.18 -0.03
C PHE A 515 -25.44 5.74 1.34
N GLY A 516 -24.82 4.76 1.97
CA GLY A 516 -25.41 4.14 3.16
C GLY A 516 -26.68 3.34 2.87
N VAL A 517 -26.74 2.65 1.74
CA VAL A 517 -27.97 2.05 1.25
C VAL A 517 -28.09 0.58 1.66
N ALA A 518 -28.89 0.26 2.69
CA ALA A 518 -29.31 -1.12 2.97
C ALA A 518 -30.57 -1.56 2.20
N GLY A 519 -31.15 -0.68 1.40
CA GLY A 519 -32.29 -0.99 0.54
C GLY A 519 -33.16 0.22 0.19
N SER A 520 -34.44 -0.03 -0.10
CA SER A 520 -35.36 1.07 -0.46
C SER A 520 -35.64 2.03 0.70
N ASN A 521 -35.49 1.54 1.94
CA ASN A 521 -36.02 2.13 3.15
C ASN A 521 -34.96 2.84 4.02
N ASN A 522 -33.69 2.54 3.83
CA ASN A 522 -32.56 3.10 4.58
C ASN A 522 -31.52 3.60 3.59
N TRP A 523 -31.21 4.90 3.61
CA TRP A 523 -30.21 5.54 2.76
C TRP A 523 -29.96 6.99 3.18
N ILE A 524 -28.77 7.50 2.91
CA ILE A 524 -28.42 8.93 2.93
C ILE A 524 -28.32 9.41 1.48
N GLY A 525 -28.69 10.68 1.22
CA GLY A 525 -28.62 11.29 -0.10
C GLY A 525 -28.11 12.72 -0.04
N ALA A 526 -27.14 13.06 -0.88
CA ALA A 526 -26.60 14.41 -1.02
C ALA A 526 -26.47 14.80 -2.50
N GLY A 527 -26.86 16.02 -2.84
CA GLY A 527 -26.71 16.54 -4.20
C GLY A 527 -27.55 17.78 -4.48
N TYR A 528 -27.66 18.16 -5.75
CA TYR A 528 -28.43 19.34 -6.16
C TYR A 528 -29.92 19.03 -6.30
N ASN A 529 -30.75 19.84 -5.63
CA ASN A 529 -32.19 19.81 -5.78
C ASN A 529 -32.69 21.13 -6.39
N ALA A 530 -33.13 21.08 -7.65
CA ALA A 530 -33.67 22.23 -8.37
C ALA A 530 -34.89 22.86 -7.67
N ASN A 531 -35.62 22.10 -6.85
CA ASN A 531 -36.78 22.60 -6.10
C ASN A 531 -36.39 23.61 -5.03
N GLU A 532 -35.21 23.42 -4.47
CA GLU A 532 -34.63 24.27 -3.43
C GLU A 532 -33.67 25.29 -4.03
N ASN A 533 -33.27 25.07 -5.29
CA ASN A 533 -32.18 25.77 -5.95
C ASN A 533 -30.93 25.79 -5.05
N ALA A 534 -30.62 24.61 -4.50
CA ALA A 534 -29.65 24.42 -3.42
C ALA A 534 -29.17 22.96 -3.39
N ILE A 535 -28.09 22.72 -2.65
CA ILE A 535 -27.74 21.39 -2.17
C ILE A 535 -28.82 20.93 -1.18
N GLN A 536 -29.26 19.69 -1.34
CA GLN A 536 -30.08 18.97 -0.38
C GLN A 536 -29.25 17.83 0.21
N ILE A 537 -29.29 17.71 1.55
CA ILE A 537 -28.85 16.50 2.26
C ILE A 537 -30.08 15.91 2.94
N SER A 538 -30.34 14.64 2.70
CA SER A 538 -31.54 13.94 3.16
C SER A 538 -31.23 12.50 3.53
N GLU A 539 -32.15 11.87 4.24
CA GLU A 539 -32.09 10.44 4.54
C GLU A 539 -33.47 9.82 4.44
N ALA A 540 -33.51 8.49 4.39
CA ALA A 540 -34.67 7.73 4.80
C ALA A 540 -34.27 6.72 5.87
N VAL A 541 -35.10 6.58 6.90
CA VAL A 541 -34.95 5.57 7.96
C VAL A 541 -36.27 4.80 8.09
N GLY A 542 -36.23 3.49 7.89
CA GLY A 542 -37.42 2.63 7.89
C GLY A 542 -38.47 3.04 6.86
N GLY A 543 -38.06 3.67 5.75
CA GLY A 543 -38.91 4.17 4.67
C GLY A 543 -39.52 5.55 4.93
N SER A 544 -39.19 6.20 6.05
CA SER A 544 -39.60 7.57 6.34
C SER A 544 -38.50 8.53 5.90
N TRP A 545 -38.84 9.46 5.01
CA TRP A 545 -37.89 10.43 4.47
C TRP A 545 -37.82 11.72 5.32
N SER A 546 -36.61 12.24 5.50
CA SER A 546 -36.31 13.51 6.15
C SER A 546 -35.25 14.30 5.38
N GLN A 547 -35.44 15.62 5.28
CA GLN A 547 -34.36 16.53 4.90
C GLN A 547 -33.56 16.89 6.15
N LEU A 548 -32.24 16.70 6.06
CA LEU A 548 -31.30 16.91 7.16
C LEU A 548 -30.62 18.27 7.08
N GLY A 549 -30.26 18.70 5.87
CA GLY A 549 -29.53 19.94 5.67
C GLY A 549 -29.69 20.51 4.26
N THR A 550 -29.15 21.72 4.09
CA THR A 550 -29.13 22.44 2.82
C THR A 550 -27.81 23.18 2.66
N GLY A 551 -27.45 23.51 1.42
CA GLY A 551 -26.25 24.28 1.11
C GLY A 551 -26.45 25.17 -0.12
N SER A 552 -25.71 26.28 -0.23
CA SER A 552 -25.78 27.09 -1.45
C SER A 552 -25.04 26.39 -2.57
N LEU A 553 -25.67 26.29 -3.75
CA LEU A 553 -25.02 25.81 -4.97
C LEU A 553 -25.53 26.60 -6.15
N SER A 554 -24.60 27.10 -6.96
CA SER A 554 -24.89 27.64 -8.29
C SER A 554 -24.43 26.61 -9.32
N PRO A 555 -25.28 25.68 -9.76
CA PRO A 555 -24.85 24.61 -10.63
C PRO A 555 -24.39 25.15 -11.98
N THR A 556 -23.30 24.60 -12.50
CA THR A 556 -22.89 24.84 -13.87
C THR A 556 -23.57 23.81 -14.77
N THR A 557 -24.36 24.30 -15.72
CA THR A 557 -25.07 23.45 -16.69
C THR A 557 -24.26 23.33 -17.97
N GLY A 558 -24.22 22.14 -18.57
CA GLY A 558 -23.51 21.91 -19.82
C GLY A 558 -22.02 21.58 -19.65
N GLU A 559 -21.57 21.34 -18.42
CA GLU A 559 -20.23 20.86 -18.09
C GLU A 559 -20.29 19.91 -16.88
N TRP A 560 -19.18 19.19 -16.63
CA TRP A 560 -19.04 18.34 -15.46
C TRP A 560 -18.86 19.16 -14.21
N MET A 561 -19.61 18.80 -13.18
CA MET A 561 -19.33 19.16 -11.79
C MET A 561 -18.84 17.91 -11.06
N GLN A 562 -17.93 18.11 -10.11
CA GLN A 562 -17.51 17.04 -9.21
C GLN A 562 -18.17 17.24 -7.86
N PHE A 563 -18.95 16.26 -7.42
CA PHE A 563 -19.51 16.24 -6.08
C PHE A 563 -18.54 15.46 -5.22
N GLU A 564 -17.88 16.13 -4.28
CA GLU A 564 -17.10 15.51 -3.21
C GLU A 564 -17.98 15.41 -1.97
N ILE A 565 -18.18 14.19 -1.48
CA ILE A 565 -19.07 13.92 -0.35
C ILE A 565 -18.26 13.15 0.70
N ALA A 566 -18.24 13.69 1.92
CA ALA A 566 -17.68 13.04 3.08
C ALA A 566 -18.82 12.60 4.01
N TRP A 567 -18.80 11.36 4.49
CA TRP A 567 -19.73 10.91 5.52
C TRP A 567 -18.99 10.21 6.66
N GLY A 568 -19.32 10.53 7.91
CA GLY A 568 -18.61 9.97 9.05
C GLY A 568 -17.17 10.48 9.26
N VAL A 569 -16.68 11.40 8.42
CA VAL A 569 -15.27 11.86 8.42
C VAL A 569 -15.00 12.90 9.52
N SER A 570 -15.78 13.98 9.54
CA SER A 570 -15.58 15.07 10.51
C SER A 570 -16.22 14.77 11.87
N ALA A 571 -17.23 13.89 11.87
CA ALA A 571 -17.82 13.25 13.04
C ALA A 571 -18.64 12.04 12.59
N ASP A 572 -18.86 11.11 13.52
CA ASP A 572 -19.62 9.86 13.44
C ASP A 572 -20.87 9.83 12.56
N ASP A 573 -21.66 10.90 12.45
CA ASP A 573 -22.83 10.93 11.56
C ASP A 573 -22.88 12.21 10.71
N ALA A 574 -21.74 12.92 10.59
CA ALA A 574 -21.63 14.11 9.77
C ALA A 574 -21.67 13.74 8.28
N VAL A 575 -22.44 14.50 7.51
CA VAL A 575 -22.49 14.42 6.05
C VAL A 575 -22.13 15.79 5.51
N GLU A 576 -21.08 15.86 4.70
CA GLU A 576 -20.58 17.08 4.09
C GLU A 576 -20.48 16.89 2.58
N ILE A 577 -20.95 17.87 1.82
CA ILE A 577 -20.81 17.88 0.37
C ILE A 577 -20.16 19.19 -0.06
N THR A 578 -19.14 19.09 -0.90
CA THR A 578 -18.51 20.20 -1.59
C THR A 578 -18.59 19.94 -3.08
N VAL A 579 -19.00 20.96 -3.85
CA VAL A 579 -19.19 20.85 -5.29
C VAL A 579 -18.22 21.74 -6.01
N TYR A 580 -17.49 21.16 -6.97
CA TYR A 580 -16.50 21.83 -7.80
C TYR A 580 -16.97 21.90 -9.26
N ASP A 581 -16.66 23.00 -9.95
CA ASP A 581 -16.81 23.08 -11.40
C ASP A 581 -15.67 22.34 -12.14
N ALA A 582 -15.74 22.30 -13.48
CA ALA A 582 -14.75 21.63 -14.32
C ALA A 582 -13.32 22.22 -14.20
N ALA A 583 -13.18 23.44 -13.67
CA ALA A 583 -11.89 24.07 -13.40
C ALA A 583 -11.37 23.77 -11.97
N GLY A 584 -12.09 22.96 -11.19
CA GLY A 584 -11.76 22.66 -9.79
C GLY A 584 -12.11 23.78 -8.82
N THR A 585 -12.94 24.76 -9.22
CA THR A 585 -13.35 25.85 -8.33
C THR A 585 -14.58 25.41 -7.53
N GLN A 586 -14.54 25.59 -6.21
CA GLN A 586 -15.69 25.33 -5.36
C GLN A 586 -16.84 26.28 -5.69
N ILE A 587 -17.99 25.72 -6.07
CA ILE A 587 -19.23 26.44 -6.45
C ILE A 587 -20.41 26.19 -5.51
N GLY A 588 -20.23 25.32 -4.52
CA GLY A 588 -21.20 25.12 -3.44
C GLY A 588 -20.70 24.18 -2.35
N SER A 589 -21.34 24.23 -1.20
CA SER A 589 -21.18 23.23 -0.14
C SER A 589 -22.37 23.22 0.81
N GLY A 590 -22.53 22.11 1.53
CA GLY A 590 -23.54 21.92 2.58
C GLY A 590 -23.10 20.87 3.57
N THR A 591 -23.62 20.94 4.80
CA THR A 591 -23.37 19.95 5.84
C THR A 591 -24.64 19.60 6.60
N ALA A 592 -24.72 18.39 7.12
CA ALA A 592 -25.79 17.91 7.97
C ALA A 592 -25.30 16.81 8.91
N THR A 593 -26.18 16.35 9.80
CA THR A 593 -25.96 15.16 10.61
C THR A 593 -27.09 14.18 10.32
N ALA A 594 -26.74 12.96 9.93
CA ALA A 594 -27.70 11.91 9.64
C ALA A 594 -27.93 11.00 10.85
N SER A 595 -28.87 10.08 10.69
CA SER A 595 -29.04 8.94 11.58
C SER A 595 -27.98 7.86 11.28
N ASP A 596 -27.85 6.90 12.19
CA ASP A 596 -26.89 5.80 12.03
C ASP A 596 -27.23 4.90 10.84
N HIS A 597 -26.34 4.92 9.84
CA HIS A 597 -26.35 4.09 8.63
C HIS A 597 -25.05 3.27 8.49
N ARG A 598 -24.24 3.11 9.54
CA ARG A 598 -22.87 2.55 9.47
C ARG A 598 -22.80 1.09 9.03
N ALA A 599 -23.90 0.36 9.17
CA ALA A 599 -24.03 -1.04 8.76
C ALA A 599 -24.57 -1.20 7.32
N ASP A 600 -24.81 -0.08 6.62
CA ASP A 600 -25.44 -0.05 5.32
C ASP A 600 -24.36 0.28 4.24
N ASP A 601 -23.94 -0.69 3.43
CA ASP A 601 -22.86 -0.47 2.44
C ASP A 601 -23.37 -0.54 1.00
N GLY A 602 -24.22 0.42 0.61
CA GLY A 602 -24.77 0.47 -0.75
C GLY A 602 -24.75 1.87 -1.34
N ILE A 603 -24.84 1.95 -2.67
CA ILE A 603 -24.86 3.22 -3.41
C ILE A 603 -26.10 3.34 -4.29
N GLY A 604 -26.40 4.56 -4.71
CA GLY A 604 -27.42 4.77 -5.72
C GLY A 604 -27.40 6.16 -6.31
N LEU A 605 -28.16 6.31 -7.38
CA LEU A 605 -28.25 7.54 -8.14
C LEU A 605 -29.71 7.89 -8.31
N GLU A 606 -30.01 9.17 -8.14
CA GLU A 606 -31.37 9.69 -8.22
C GLU A 606 -31.41 10.99 -9.01
N TYR A 607 -32.40 11.11 -9.87
CA TYR A 607 -32.66 12.33 -10.62
C TYR A 607 -34.16 12.63 -10.70
N THR A 608 -34.46 13.90 -11.01
CA THR A 608 -35.80 14.34 -11.46
C THR A 608 -35.63 15.57 -12.34
N LEU A 609 -36.55 15.78 -13.29
CA LEU A 609 -36.55 16.97 -14.15
C LEU A 609 -37.74 17.86 -13.74
N GLN A 610 -37.52 18.79 -12.81
CA GLN A 610 -38.58 19.66 -12.30
C GLN A 610 -38.44 21.09 -12.87
N TYR A 611 -39.48 21.92 -12.76
CA TYR A 611 -39.45 23.34 -13.12
C TYR A 611 -38.89 23.71 -14.52
N GLY A 612 -39.12 22.85 -15.52
CA GLY A 612 -38.64 23.08 -16.88
C GLY A 612 -37.25 22.50 -17.17
N GLY A 613 -36.73 21.67 -16.25
CA GLY A 613 -35.64 20.73 -16.54
C GLY A 613 -35.94 19.89 -17.77
N THR A 614 -34.92 19.68 -18.60
CA THR A 614 -35.05 18.99 -19.88
C THR A 614 -34.30 17.68 -19.89
N GLY A 615 -33.33 17.50 -18.99
CA GLY A 615 -32.40 16.38 -19.01
C GLY A 615 -31.66 16.24 -20.36
N PRO A 616 -30.89 15.16 -20.51
CA PRO A 616 -30.54 14.15 -19.51
C PRO A 616 -29.63 14.67 -18.38
N VAL A 617 -29.48 13.85 -17.33
CA VAL A 617 -28.52 14.01 -16.24
C VAL A 617 -27.55 12.85 -16.34
N TYR A 618 -26.25 13.11 -16.26
CA TYR A 618 -25.22 12.07 -16.33
C TYR A 618 -24.47 11.93 -15.03
N PHE A 619 -24.09 10.70 -14.72
CA PHE A 619 -23.22 10.32 -13.62
C PHE A 619 -22.09 9.46 -14.16
N ASP A 620 -20.87 9.70 -13.69
CA ASP A 620 -19.72 8.94 -14.11
C ASP A 620 -18.55 9.06 -13.12
N HIS A 621 -17.57 8.16 -13.23
CA HIS A 621 -16.31 8.15 -12.49
C HIS A 621 -16.51 8.30 -10.97
N PHE A 622 -17.32 7.41 -10.40
CA PHE A 622 -17.55 7.36 -8.97
C PHE A 622 -16.35 6.67 -8.31
N ARG A 623 -15.62 7.39 -7.45
CA ARG A 623 -14.46 6.86 -6.74
C ARG A 623 -14.32 7.36 -5.29
N LEU A 624 -13.61 6.61 -4.45
CA LEU A 624 -13.10 7.06 -3.16
C LEU A 624 -11.96 8.07 -3.35
N VAL A 625 -11.71 8.89 -2.32
CA VAL A 625 -10.69 9.97 -2.30
C VAL A 625 -9.64 9.71 -1.25
#